data_AF-A0A917A1Q3-F1
#
_entry.id   AF-A0A917A1Q3-F1
#
_cell.length_a   1.000
_cell.length_b   1.000
_cell.length_c   1.000
_cell.angle_alpha   90.00
_cell.angle_beta   90.00
_cell.angle_gamma   90.00
#
_symmetry.space_group_name_H-M   'P 1'
#
loop_
_entity.id
_entity.type
_entity.pdbx_description
1 polymer ?
#
loop_
_entity_poly.entity_id
_entity_poly.type
_entity_poly.pdbx_seq_one_letter_code
_entity_poly.pdbx_strand_id
1 'polypeptide(L)' 'MPAVLIPRGDSFESEEDGRFCFDVSIVLPVIGLVVAYRGTLGMVE' A
#
# COMPACT_ATOMS: atom_id res chain seq x y z
N MET A 1 -0.20 -22.46 7.13
CA MET A 1 -1.33 -21.52 7.21
C MET A 1 -2.39 -21.95 6.20
N PRO A 2 -3.69 -21.97 6.52
CA PRO A 2 -4.75 -22.14 5.54
C PRO A 2 -4.68 -21.02 4.47
N ALA A 3 -4.84 -21.36 3.19
CA ALA A 3 -4.74 -20.39 2.09
C ALA A 3 -5.74 -19.23 2.19
N VAL A 4 -6.90 -19.49 2.80
CA VAL A 4 -7.96 -18.47 3.03
C VAL A 4 -7.57 -17.42 4.06
N LEU A 5 -6.50 -17.62 4.83
CA LEU A 5 -6.00 -16.68 5.84
C LEU A 5 -4.81 -15.84 5.36
N ILE A 6 -4.43 -15.95 4.08
CA ILE A 6 -3.31 -15.20 3.52
C ILE A 6 -3.69 -13.71 3.42
N PRO A 7 -2.85 -12.79 3.96
CA PRO A 7 -3.06 -11.35 3.79
C PRO A 7 -3.02 -10.96 2.31
N ARG A 8 -3.85 -10.00 1.91
CA ARG A 8 -3.80 -9.40 0.59
C ARG A 8 -3.31 -7.96 0.70
N GLY A 9 -2.53 -7.52 -0.28
CA GLY A 9 -2.07 -6.15 -0.38
C GLY A 9 -2.29 -5.63 -1.78
N ASP A 10 -2.65 -4.35 -1.85
CA ASP A 10 -2.77 -3.60 -3.09
C ASP A 10 -1.84 -2.38 -3.00
N SER A 11 -1.17 -2.06 -4.10
CA SER A 11 -0.35 -0.87 -4.23
C SER A 11 -0.63 -0.17 -5.55
N PHE A 12 -0.82 1.14 -5.49
CA PHE A 12 -0.93 2.00 -6.67
C PHE A 12 0.21 3.02 -6.65
N GLU A 13 0.84 3.23 -7.81
CA GLU A 13 2.00 4.09 -7.98
C GLU A 13 1.70 5.11 -9.08
N SER A 14 2.03 6.37 -8.84
CA SER A 14 1.87 7.45 -9.81
C SER A 14 2.95 8.51 -9.63
N GLU A 15 3.12 9.36 -10.64
CA GLU A 15 3.95 10.55 -10.55
C GLU A 15 3.06 11.79 -10.54
N GLU A 16 3.25 12.67 -9.56
CA GLU A 16 2.60 13.99 -9.47
C GLU A 16 3.67 15.04 -9.14
N ASP A 17 3.73 16.12 -9.92
CA ASP A 17 4.65 17.25 -9.70
C ASP A 17 6.13 16.85 -9.49
N GLY A 18 6.59 15.85 -10.24
CA GLY A 18 7.96 15.31 -10.15
C GLY A 18 8.26 14.54 -8.87
N ARG A 19 7.22 14.18 -8.10
CA ARG A 19 7.30 13.32 -6.92
C ARG A 19 6.71 11.96 -7.24
N PHE A 20 7.33 10.93 -6.69
CA PHE A 20 6.79 9.58 -6.74
C PHE A 20 5.73 9.43 -5.65
N CYS A 21 4.47 9.27 -6.04
CA CYS A 21 3.33 9.07 -5.16
C CYS A 21 2.95 7.59 -5.12
N PHE A 22 2.58 7.10 -3.94
CA PHE A 22 2.14 5.72 -3.80
C PHE A 22 1.07 5.60 -2.72
N ASP A 23 0.14 4.68 -2.95
CA ASP A 23 -0.93 4.29 -2.02
C ASP A 23 -0.80 2.78 -1.77
N VAL A 24 -0.72 2.39 -0.50
CA VAL A 24 -0.53 1.00 -0.10
C VAL A 24 -1.56 0.63 0.93
N SER A 25 -2.21 -0.51 0.70
CA SER A 25 -3.14 -1.10 1.66
C SER A 25 -2.83 -2.57 1.90
N ILE A 26 -3.08 -3.03 3.12
CA ILE A 26 -3.04 -4.45 3.49
C ILE A 26 -4.32 -4.79 4.21
N VAL A 27 -4.96 -5.86 3.77
CA VAL A 27 -6.20 -6.40 4.34
C VAL A 27 -6.00 -7.83 4.81
N LEU A 28 -6.56 -8.13 5.98
CA LEU A 28 -6.71 -9.49 6.48
C LEU A 28 -8.14 -9.98 6.22
N PRO A 29 -8.32 -11.27 5.89
CA PRO A 29 -9.62 -11.83 5.52
C PRO A 29 -10.65 -11.82 6.66
N VAL A 30 -10.22 -11.76 7.93
CA VAL A 30 -11.10 -11.80 9.10
C VAL A 30 -11.35 -10.41 9.69
N ILE A 31 -10.30 -9.62 9.89
CA ILE A 31 -10.40 -8.32 10.57
C ILE A 31 -10.44 -7.13 9.61
N GLY A 32 -10.33 -7.37 8.30
CA GLY A 32 -10.40 -6.32 7.29
C GLY A 32 -9.11 -5.52 7.19
N LEU A 33 -9.23 -4.21 6.95
CA LEU A 33 -8.10 -3.30 6.76
C LEU A 33 -7.17 -3.27 7.97
N VAL A 34 -5.89 -3.55 7.74
CA VAL A 34 -4.84 -3.50 8.78
C VAL A 34 -4.05 -2.22 8.67
N VAL A 35 -3.66 -1.85 7.45
CA VAL A 35 -2.94 -0.61 7.18
C VAL A 35 -3.39 -0.04 5.84
N ALA A 36 -3.58 1.27 5.81
CA ALA A 36 -3.67 2.07 4.61
C ALA A 36 -2.81 3.30 4.82
N TYR A 37 -1.90 3.57 3.89
CA TYR A 37 -1.11 4.79 3.91
C TYR A 37 -0.81 5.25 2.51
N ARG A 38 -0.72 6.58 2.38
CA ARG A 38 -0.28 7.26 1.18
C ARG A 38 1.04 7.95 1.47
N GLY A 39 1.97 7.86 0.53
CA GLY A 39 3.28 8.47 0.65
C GLY A 39 3.68 9.20 -0.62
N THR A 40 4.67 10.08 -0.45
CA THR A 40 5.42 10.66 -1.57
C THR A 40 6.91 10.53 -1.29
N LEU A 41 7.69 10.23 -2.32
CA LEU A 41 9.15 10.29 -2.29
C LEU A 41 9.59 11.47 -3.16
N GLY A 42 10.36 12.38 -2.57
CA GLY A 42 11.14 13.36 -3.32
C GLY A 42 12.56 12.86 -3.53
N MET A 43 13.25 13.38 -4.54
CA MET A 43 14.71 13.21 -4.60
C MET A 43 15.35 13.83 -3.36
N VAL A 44 16.36 13.15 -2.83
CA VAL A 44 17.25 13.68 -1.80
C VAL A 44 18.60 13.90 -2.47
N GLU A 45 19.19 15.08 -2.30
CA GLU A 45 20.54 15.42 -2.79
C GLU A 45 21.65 14.64 -2.05
#